data_AF-A0A537JLE9-F1
#
_entry.id   AF-A0A537JLE9-F1
#
_cell.length_a   1.000
_cell.length_b   1.000
_cell.length_c   1.000
_cell.angle_alpha   90.00
_cell.angle_beta   90.00
_cell.angle_gamma   90.00
#
_symmetry.space_group_name_H-M   'P 1'
#
loop_
_entity.id
_entity.type
_entity.pdbx_description
1 polymer ?
#
loop_
_entity_poly.entity_id
_entity_poly.type
_entity_poly.pdbx_seq_one_letter_code
_entity_poly.pdbx_strand_id
1 'polypeptide(L)'
;RKHPVIDYGFVGDVDAINVALLTSLLRQNFSVVVASLTHDQQGQLLNTNADTIAQEIAKAISAEFDVNLIYSFEKTGVLLDTNDETTVIPTLSSSLYQQLKAKEKIFAGMIPKLDNAFTALNSGVKRVIIGKAEELKELINGQTGTNIVNK
;
A
#
# COMPACT_ATOMS: atom_id res chain seq x y z
N ARG A 1 -7.35 15.77 -5.04
CA ARG A 1 -8.71 16.03 -5.60
C ARG A 1 -9.40 17.16 -4.85
N LYS A 2 -10.06 18.12 -5.52
CA LYS A 2 -11.03 19.01 -4.84
C LYS A 2 -12.33 18.23 -4.65
N HIS A 3 -12.82 18.10 -3.41
CA HIS A 3 -14.08 17.43 -3.10
C HIS A 3 -15.20 18.47 -3.08
N PRO A 4 -16.00 18.61 -4.15
CA PRO A 4 -16.90 19.75 -4.32
C PRO A 4 -18.10 19.76 -3.36
N VAL A 5 -18.36 18.63 -2.67
CA VAL A 5 -19.54 18.45 -1.80
C VAL A 5 -19.19 18.45 -0.32
N ILE A 6 -17.93 18.17 0.03
CA ILE A 6 -17.46 18.07 1.42
C ILE A 6 -16.10 18.75 1.52
N ASP A 7 -16.01 19.76 2.37
CA ASP A 7 -14.75 20.40 2.71
C ASP A 7 -14.02 19.59 3.78
N TYR A 8 -12.92 18.96 3.38
CA TYR A 8 -12.03 18.21 4.27
C TYR A 8 -10.87 19.08 4.82
N GLY A 9 -10.86 20.38 4.54
CA GLY A 9 -9.75 21.28 4.89
C GLY A 9 -8.49 20.98 4.08
N PHE A 10 -7.33 21.00 4.72
CA PHE A 10 -6.01 20.79 4.09
C PHE A 10 -5.70 19.30 3.87
N VAL A 11 -6.60 18.59 3.20
CA VAL A 11 -6.44 17.17 2.85
C VAL A 11 -6.21 17.05 1.35
N GLY A 12 -5.20 16.27 0.99
CA GLY A 12 -4.73 16.10 -0.39
C GLY A 12 -4.81 14.65 -0.85
N ASP A 13 -4.63 14.51 -2.16
CA ASP A 13 -4.42 13.23 -2.83
C ASP A 13 -3.19 13.37 -3.74
N VAL A 14 -2.60 12.26 -4.16
CA VAL A 14 -1.36 12.29 -4.95
C VAL A 14 -1.69 12.41 -6.43
N ASP A 15 -1.37 13.56 -7.01
CA ASP A 15 -1.52 13.78 -8.46
C ASP A 15 -0.26 13.37 -9.24
N ALA A 16 0.93 13.50 -8.65
CA ALA A 16 2.21 13.14 -9.27
C ALA A 16 3.30 12.85 -8.23
N ILE A 17 4.28 12.03 -8.63
CA ILE A 17 5.49 11.72 -7.86
C ILE A 17 6.71 12.25 -8.62
N ASN A 18 7.66 12.88 -7.93
CA ASN A 18 8.96 13.26 -8.51
C ASN A 18 9.88 12.04 -8.59
N VAL A 19 9.64 11.19 -9.60
CA VAL A 19 10.40 9.95 -9.83
C VAL A 19 11.88 10.23 -10.06
N ALA A 20 12.22 11.30 -10.79
CA ALA A 20 13.61 11.64 -11.07
C ALA A 20 14.44 11.86 -9.80
N LEU A 21 13.88 12.57 -8.81
CA LEU A 21 14.52 12.77 -7.52
C LEU A 21 14.70 11.45 -6.76
N LEU A 22 13.63 10.65 -6.64
CA LEU A 22 13.66 9.38 -5.92
C LEU A 22 14.68 8.42 -6.55
N THR A 23 14.63 8.24 -7.87
CA THR A 23 15.56 7.38 -8.61
C THR A 23 17.01 7.82 -8.44
N SER A 24 17.28 9.14 -8.45
CA SER A 24 18.63 9.67 -8.24
C SER A 24 19.17 9.34 -6.84
N LEU A 25 18.34 9.51 -5.80
CA LEU A 25 18.72 9.20 -4.42
C LEU A 25 18.94 7.70 -4.21
N LEU A 26 18.03 6.86 -4.73
CA LEU A 26 18.11 5.41 -4.60
C LEU A 26 19.35 4.84 -5.32
N ARG A 27 19.68 5.33 -6.53
CA ARG A 27 20.90 4.91 -7.25
C ARG A 27 22.19 5.29 -6.55
N GLN A 28 22.15 6.28 -5.65
CA GLN A 28 23.26 6.66 -4.78
C GLN A 28 23.28 5.88 -3.46
N ASN A 29 22.45 4.85 -3.31
CA ASN A 29 22.29 4.02 -2.12
C ASN A 29 21.78 4.76 -0.87
N PHE A 30 21.05 5.87 -1.05
CA PHE A 30 20.36 6.51 0.07
C PHE A 30 19.11 5.74 0.47
N SER A 31 18.89 5.64 1.78
CA SER A 31 17.58 5.26 2.35
C SER A 31 16.70 6.50 2.42
N VAL A 32 15.62 6.52 1.64
CA VAL A 32 14.70 7.67 1.57
C VAL A 32 13.58 7.51 2.59
N VAL A 33 13.42 8.51 3.46
CA VAL A 33 12.29 8.60 4.41
C VAL A 33 11.36 9.71 3.94
N VAL A 34 10.08 9.37 3.74
CA VAL A 34 9.08 10.28 3.18
C VAL A 34 8.00 10.56 4.24
N ALA A 35 7.76 11.83 4.54
CA ALA A 35 6.64 12.25 5.38
C ALA A 35 5.34 12.19 4.58
N SER A 36 4.21 11.92 5.25
CA SER A 36 2.89 11.79 4.59
C SER A 36 2.25 13.14 4.27
N LEU A 37 2.98 13.99 3.56
CA LEU A 37 2.58 15.34 3.16
C LEU A 37 2.73 15.49 1.65
N THR A 38 1.79 16.22 1.05
CA THR A 38 1.87 16.67 -0.34
C THR A 38 1.76 18.19 -0.40
N HIS A 39 1.95 18.77 -1.58
CA HIS A 39 1.74 20.19 -1.81
C HIS A 39 1.01 20.44 -3.13
N ASP A 40 0.29 21.55 -3.21
CA ASP A 40 -0.48 21.94 -4.40
C ASP A 40 0.34 22.59 -5.53
N GLN A 41 1.67 22.67 -5.35
CA GLN A 41 2.63 23.42 -6.20
C GLN A 41 2.54 24.96 -6.10
N GLN A 42 1.65 25.51 -5.29
CA GLN A 42 1.57 26.94 -4.96
C GLN A 42 2.05 27.24 -3.52
N GLY A 43 2.47 26.20 -2.79
CA GLY A 43 3.07 26.30 -1.46
C GLY A 43 2.14 25.87 -0.33
N GLN A 44 0.89 25.47 -0.63
CA GLN A 44 -0.01 24.90 0.38
C GLN A 44 0.36 23.45 0.63
N LEU A 45 0.61 23.12 1.90
CA LEU A 45 0.80 21.74 2.34
C LEU A 45 -0.55 21.05 2.57
N LEU A 46 -0.61 19.78 2.23
CA LEU A 46 -1.81 18.96 2.35
C LEU A 46 -1.48 17.65 3.08
N ASN A 47 -2.30 17.31 4.07
CA ASN A 47 -2.24 16.01 4.72
C ASN A 47 -2.75 14.94 3.75
N THR A 48 -1.95 13.90 3.52
CA THR A 48 -2.30 12.83 2.58
C THR A 48 -2.11 11.50 3.27
N ASN A 49 -2.97 10.52 2.95
CA ASN A 49 -2.88 9.20 3.56
C ASN A 49 -1.51 8.55 3.24
N ALA A 50 -0.85 8.02 4.27
CA ALA A 50 0.48 7.40 4.13
C ALA A 50 0.46 6.14 3.26
N ASP A 51 -0.62 5.33 3.32
CA ASP A 51 -0.74 4.14 2.48
C ASP A 51 -0.84 4.53 1.01
N THR A 52 -1.55 5.63 0.70
CA THR A 52 -1.66 6.20 -0.65
C THR A 52 -0.31 6.70 -1.14
N ILE A 53 0.45 7.44 -0.32
CA ILE A 53 1.78 7.91 -0.69
C ILE A 53 2.72 6.73 -0.98
N ALA A 54 2.74 5.73 -0.09
CA ALA A 54 3.59 4.55 -0.26
C ALA A 54 3.24 3.80 -1.55
N GLN A 55 1.94 3.64 -1.84
CA GLN A 55 1.46 3.00 -3.06
C GLN A 55 1.86 3.77 -4.31
N GLU A 56 1.62 5.08 -4.35
CA GLU A 56 1.92 5.89 -5.54
C GLU A 56 3.43 5.99 -5.79
N ILE A 57 4.25 6.06 -4.74
CA ILE A 57 5.71 5.94 -4.87
C ILE A 57 6.09 4.57 -5.45
N ALA A 58 5.53 3.48 -4.89
CA ALA A 58 5.85 2.13 -5.34
C ALA A 58 5.50 1.92 -6.82
N LYS A 59 4.31 2.38 -7.24
CA LYS A 59 3.86 2.36 -8.64
C LYS A 59 4.76 3.20 -9.54
N ALA A 60 5.16 4.39 -9.09
CA ALA A 60 5.91 5.32 -9.92
C ALA A 60 7.35 4.83 -10.18
N ILE A 61 7.96 4.14 -9.21
CA ILE A 61 9.34 3.65 -9.33
C ILE A 61 9.43 2.20 -9.83
N SER A 62 8.31 1.46 -9.93
CA SER A 62 8.30 0.06 -10.40
C SER A 62 8.67 -0.12 -11.87
N ALA A 63 8.67 0.95 -12.66
CA ALA A 63 9.21 0.93 -14.03
C ALA A 63 10.75 0.85 -14.07
N GLU A 64 11.42 1.24 -13.00
CA GLU A 64 12.88 1.36 -12.92
C GLU A 64 13.52 0.33 -11.96
N PHE A 65 12.74 -0.19 -11.00
CA PHE A 65 13.23 -1.06 -9.93
C PHE A 65 12.29 -2.23 -9.66
N ASP A 66 12.86 -3.31 -9.10
CA ASP A 66 12.09 -4.40 -8.49
C ASP A 66 11.51 -3.92 -7.15
N VAL A 67 10.22 -3.53 -7.15
CA VAL A 67 9.56 -2.95 -5.98
C VAL A 67 8.70 -3.98 -5.25
N ASN A 68 8.91 -4.11 -3.94
CA ASN A 68 7.96 -4.75 -3.03
C ASN A 68 7.35 -3.68 -2.13
N LEU A 69 6.03 -3.66 -2.02
CA LEU A 69 5.29 -2.76 -1.14
C LEU A 69 4.86 -3.51 0.11
N ILE A 70 5.29 -3.05 1.28
CA ILE A 70 4.98 -3.70 2.56
C ILE A 70 4.17 -2.72 3.41
N TYR A 71 2.98 -3.13 3.81
CA TYR A 71 2.18 -2.43 4.80
C TYR A 71 2.33 -3.10 6.16
N SER A 72 2.94 -2.36 7.09
CA SER A 72 3.13 -2.76 8.47
C SER A 72 1.95 -2.32 9.34
N PHE A 73 1.23 -3.27 9.91
CA PHE A 73 0.06 -3.09 10.75
C PHE A 73 0.24 -3.75 12.12
N GLU A 74 -0.77 -3.62 12.98
CA GLU A 74 -0.81 -4.29 14.29
C GLU A 74 -1.20 -5.77 14.18
N LYS A 75 -1.92 -6.15 13.10
CA LYS A 75 -2.43 -7.51 12.86
C LYS A 75 -1.47 -8.34 12.04
N THR A 76 -1.54 -9.66 12.19
CA THR A 76 -0.69 -10.65 11.50
C THR A 76 -0.88 -10.67 9.98
N GLY A 77 -1.96 -10.08 9.44
CA GLY A 77 -2.21 -9.96 8.00
C GLY A 77 -3.69 -9.75 7.69
N VAL A 78 -4.14 -10.25 6.55
CA VAL A 78 -5.56 -10.34 6.19
C VAL A 78 -6.14 -11.57 6.85
N LEU A 79 -7.10 -11.39 7.76
CA LEU A 79 -7.75 -12.45 8.52
C LEU A 79 -9.11 -12.82 7.92
N LEU A 80 -9.49 -14.11 7.95
CA LEU A 80 -10.87 -14.53 7.66
C LEU A 80 -11.82 -14.19 8.82
N ASP A 81 -11.31 -14.19 10.05
CA ASP A 81 -11.98 -13.69 11.25
C ASP A 81 -11.08 -12.68 11.95
N THR A 82 -11.56 -11.44 12.10
CA THR A 82 -10.80 -10.34 12.71
C THR A 82 -10.43 -10.58 14.18
N ASN A 83 -11.12 -11.52 14.84
CA ASN A 83 -10.90 -11.89 16.23
C ASN A 83 -9.96 -13.09 16.40
N ASP A 84 -9.59 -13.77 15.33
CA ASP A 84 -8.74 -14.95 15.36
C ASP A 84 -7.55 -14.78 14.42
N GLU A 85 -6.39 -14.47 15.00
CA GLU A 85 -5.14 -14.26 14.25
C GLU A 85 -4.62 -15.52 13.56
N THR A 86 -5.09 -16.71 13.96
CA THR A 86 -4.73 -17.97 13.29
C THR A 86 -5.38 -18.11 11.91
N THR A 87 -6.39 -17.27 11.62
CA THR A 87 -7.11 -17.25 10.35
C THR A 87 -6.46 -16.36 9.29
N VAL A 88 -5.19 -15.98 9.49
CA VAL A 88 -4.41 -15.22 8.51
C VAL A 88 -4.33 -15.97 7.18
N ILE A 89 -4.58 -15.25 6.09
CA ILE A 89 -4.48 -15.76 4.72
C ILE A 89 -3.03 -15.56 4.27
N PRO A 90 -2.20 -16.60 4.11
CA PRO A 90 -0.77 -16.41 3.80
C PRO A 90 -0.54 -15.89 2.38
N THR A 91 -1.45 -16.22 1.46
CA THR A 91 -1.41 -15.74 0.07
C THR A 91 -2.81 -15.42 -0.41
N LEU A 92 -3.00 -14.20 -0.90
CA LEU A 92 -4.26 -13.70 -1.42
C LEU A 92 -4.11 -13.37 -2.90
N SER A 93 -4.72 -14.20 -3.74
CA SER A 93 -4.84 -13.94 -5.18
C SER A 93 -6.03 -13.03 -5.49
N SER A 94 -6.04 -12.41 -6.67
CA SER A 94 -7.20 -11.62 -7.12
C SER A 94 -8.47 -12.48 -7.19
N SER A 95 -8.35 -13.71 -7.69
CA SER A 95 -9.45 -14.68 -7.75
C SER A 95 -10.00 -15.04 -6.37
N LEU A 96 -9.14 -15.35 -5.40
CA LEU A 96 -9.55 -15.65 -4.03
C LEU A 96 -10.17 -14.43 -3.36
N TYR A 97 -9.59 -13.24 -3.57
CA TYR A 97 -10.12 -12.00 -3.04
C TYR A 97 -11.55 -11.73 -3.52
N GLN A 98 -11.84 -11.85 -4.82
CA GLN A 98 -13.19 -11.66 -5.35
C GLN A 98 -14.20 -12.66 -4.73
N GLN A 99 -13.79 -13.91 -4.55
CA GLN A 99 -14.64 -14.92 -3.88
C GLN A 99 -14.93 -14.57 -2.43
N LEU A 100 -13.92 -14.12 -1.67
CA LEU A 100 -14.09 -13.76 -0.26
C LEU A 100 -14.89 -12.47 -0.10
N LYS A 101 -14.72 -11.51 -1.00
CA LYS A 101 -15.49 -10.26 -1.06
C LYS A 101 -16.97 -10.56 -1.33
N ALA A 102 -17.28 -11.41 -2.30
CA ALA A 102 -18.66 -11.84 -2.61
C ALA A 102 -19.33 -12.62 -1.47
N LYS A 103 -18.55 -13.29 -0.61
CA LYS A 103 -19.03 -14.01 0.57
C LYS A 103 -19.07 -13.15 1.85
N GLU A 104 -18.76 -11.85 1.73
CA GLU A 104 -18.66 -10.91 2.86
C GLU A 104 -17.70 -11.39 3.96
N LYS A 105 -16.64 -12.13 3.57
CA LYS A 105 -15.60 -12.65 4.47
C LYS A 105 -14.41 -11.72 4.63
N ILE A 106 -14.38 -10.62 3.88
CA ILE A 106 -13.37 -9.57 4.03
C ILE A 106 -13.98 -8.44 4.85
N PHE A 107 -13.30 -8.06 5.93
CA PHE A 107 -13.70 -6.91 6.73
C PHE A 107 -13.82 -5.65 5.86
N ALA A 108 -14.92 -4.90 5.98
CA ALA A 108 -15.21 -3.77 5.11
C ALA A 108 -14.09 -2.72 5.08
N GLY A 109 -13.41 -2.47 6.21
CA GLY A 109 -12.28 -1.55 6.28
C GLY A 109 -11.01 -2.01 5.54
N MET A 110 -10.89 -3.30 5.22
CA MET A 110 -9.77 -3.85 4.45
C MET A 110 -9.98 -3.78 2.94
N ILE A 111 -11.23 -3.71 2.47
CA ILE A 111 -11.57 -3.70 1.05
C ILE A 111 -10.80 -2.60 0.28
N PRO A 112 -10.79 -1.31 0.71
CA PRO A 112 -10.06 -0.27 0.00
C PRO A 112 -8.56 -0.54 -0.08
N LYS A 113 -7.97 -1.10 0.99
CA LYS A 113 -6.54 -1.42 1.05
C LYS A 113 -6.17 -2.55 0.08
N LEU A 114 -7.03 -3.57 -0.01
CA LEU A 114 -6.83 -4.69 -0.93
C LEU A 114 -7.04 -4.26 -2.38
N ASP A 115 -8.07 -3.46 -2.67
CA ASP A 115 -8.29 -2.89 -4.02
C ASP A 115 -7.08 -2.05 -4.45
N ASN A 116 -6.50 -1.27 -3.52
CA ASN A 116 -5.26 -0.52 -3.73
C ASN A 116 -4.05 -1.43 -3.97
N ALA A 117 -3.89 -2.51 -3.18
CA ALA A 117 -2.81 -3.48 -3.37
C ALA A 117 -2.82 -4.11 -4.76
N PHE A 118 -3.99 -4.55 -5.25
CA PHE A 118 -4.10 -5.07 -6.62
C PHE A 118 -3.83 -4.02 -7.69
N THR A 119 -4.24 -2.77 -7.45
CA THR A 119 -3.90 -1.65 -8.35
C THR A 119 -2.38 -1.42 -8.44
N ALA A 120 -1.67 -1.51 -7.31
CA ALA A 120 -0.21 -1.46 -7.28
C ALA A 120 0.43 -2.60 -8.09
N LEU A 121 -0.01 -3.84 -7.87
CA LEU A 121 0.49 -5.01 -8.61
C LEU A 121 0.29 -4.84 -10.12
N ASN A 122 -0.88 -4.37 -10.54
CA ASN A 122 -1.20 -4.12 -11.95
C ASN A 122 -0.37 -2.99 -12.58
N SER A 123 0.27 -2.15 -11.76
CA SER A 123 1.15 -1.08 -12.22
C SER A 123 2.63 -1.50 -12.27
N GLY A 124 2.94 -2.77 -11.99
CA GLY A 124 4.30 -3.32 -12.05
C GLY A 124 4.97 -3.54 -10.70
N VAL A 125 4.30 -3.22 -9.58
CA VAL A 125 4.81 -3.61 -8.25
C VAL A 125 4.86 -5.15 -8.18
N LYS A 126 5.99 -5.71 -7.75
CA LYS A 126 6.25 -7.15 -7.81
C LYS A 126 5.42 -7.93 -6.79
N ARG A 127 5.33 -7.40 -5.57
CA ARG A 127 4.59 -8.01 -4.45
C ARG A 127 4.04 -6.91 -3.55
N VAL A 128 2.86 -7.15 -3.01
CA VAL A 128 2.31 -6.37 -1.89
C VAL A 128 2.14 -7.30 -0.70
N ILE A 129 2.64 -6.89 0.47
CA ILE A 129 2.61 -7.67 1.70
C ILE A 129 1.90 -6.86 2.77
N ILE A 130 0.99 -7.50 3.51
CA ILE A 130 0.30 -6.91 4.67
C ILE A 130 0.64 -7.77 5.87
N GLY A 131 1.16 -7.19 6.95
CA GLY A 131 1.40 -7.95 8.16
C GLY A 131 1.94 -7.11 9.30
N LYS A 132 2.40 -7.81 10.34
CA LYS A 132 2.71 -7.21 11.62
C LYS A 132 4.03 -6.43 11.60
N ALA A 133 4.03 -5.20 12.12
CA ALA A 133 5.19 -4.31 12.08
C ALA A 133 6.44 -4.92 12.77
N GLU A 134 6.23 -5.64 13.87
CA GLU A 134 7.29 -6.31 14.63
C GLU A 134 8.00 -7.43 13.83
N GLU A 135 7.37 -7.94 12.77
CA GLU A 135 7.85 -9.05 11.94
C GLU A 135 8.40 -8.57 10.60
N LEU A 136 8.83 -7.31 10.49
CA LEU A 136 9.23 -6.70 9.21
C LEU A 136 10.26 -7.52 8.42
N LYS A 137 11.22 -8.18 9.10
CA LYS A 137 12.23 -9.01 8.43
C LYS A 137 11.60 -10.24 7.80
N GLU A 138 10.71 -10.89 8.52
CA GLU A 138 9.96 -12.07 8.10
C GLU A 138 8.99 -11.71 6.98
N LEU A 139 8.35 -10.52 7.04
CA LEU A 139 7.52 -9.97 5.97
C LEU A 139 8.33 -9.77 4.68
N ILE A 140 9.51 -9.15 4.76
CA ILE A 140 10.39 -8.95 3.59
C ILE A 140 10.73 -10.29 2.92
N ASN A 141 10.93 -11.34 3.72
CA ASN A 141 11.22 -12.68 3.24
C ASN A 141 9.97 -13.47 2.81
N GLY A 142 8.77 -12.93 3.02
CA GLY A 142 7.49 -13.57 2.71
C GLY A 142 7.16 -14.77 3.62
N GLN A 143 7.70 -14.81 4.83
CA GLN A 143 7.52 -15.90 5.80
C GLN A 143 6.29 -15.72 6.69
N THR A 144 5.91 -14.47 6.96
CA THR A 144 4.71 -14.10 7.69
C THR A 144 3.88 -13.10 6.89
N GLY A 145 2.70 -12.72 7.38
CA GLY A 145 1.81 -11.81 6.68
C GLY A 145 0.95 -12.46 5.60
N THR A 146 0.24 -11.60 4.88
CA THR A 146 -0.49 -11.93 3.66
C THR A 146 0.27 -11.43 2.45
N ASN A 147 0.72 -12.36 1.60
CA ASN A 147 1.31 -12.06 0.31
C ASN A 147 0.20 -11.88 -0.74
N ILE A 148 0.04 -10.68 -1.28
CA ILE A 148 -0.94 -10.37 -2.31
C ILE A 148 -0.28 -10.55 -3.69
N VAL A 149 -0.94 -11.32 -4.56
CA VAL A 149 -0.40 -11.72 -5.87
C VAL A 149 -1.46 -11.63 -6.97
N ASN A 150 -1.02 -11.36 -8.22
CA ASN A 150 -1.90 -11.26 -9.38
C ASN A 150 -2.32 -12.61 -10.01
N LYS A 151 -1.98 -13.74 -9.38
CA LYS A 151 -2.24 -15.09 -9.94
C LYS A 151 -3.72 -15.45 -10.03
#